data_AF-A0A8H4TXV7-F1
#
_entry.id   AF-A0A8H4TXV7-F1
#
_cell.length_a   1.000
_cell.length_b   1.000
_cell.length_c   1.000
_cell.angle_alpha   90.00
_cell.angle_beta   90.00
_cell.angle_gamma   90.00
#
_symmetry.space_group_name_H-M   'P 1'
#
loop_
_entity.id
_entity.type
_entity.pdbx_description
1 polymer ?
#
loop_
_entity_poly.entity_id
_entity_poly.type
_entity_poly.pdbx_seq_one_letter_code
_entity_poly.pdbx_strand_id
1 'polypeptide(L)'
;MATQYEVEHNVKFAEGRRSGRRVDMASFFSLLDQIAEPSGDQTPHHNPHATPTPVDTAALFRLLQDQLNTLHATSPTAQNREFLETLVNSLEDDINDPPTRLAGVSQEFLDSLDRVNRKTLKQDDDCAICKVPYLEDEYCLVVELPCQGGHQFDLECVGPWLRSKGTCPVCRQEMGKKKEVPIVQDDEEDDGDMMYA
;
A
#
# COMPACT_ATOMS: atom_id res chain seq x y z
N MET A 1 13.59 17.58 22.33
CA MET A 1 13.23 18.51 23.45
C MET A 1 12.04 17.88 24.16
N ALA A 2 12.04 17.75 25.48
CA ALA A 2 10.92 17.09 26.17
C ALA A 2 9.63 17.90 25.97
N THR A 3 8.57 17.25 25.50
CA THR A 3 7.25 17.87 25.34
C THR A 3 6.61 18.12 26.70
N GLN A 4 5.69 19.09 26.79
CA GLN A 4 4.96 19.38 28.02
C GLN A 4 4.26 18.14 28.60
N TYR A 5 3.74 17.28 27.73
CA TYR A 5 3.09 16.03 28.11
C TYR A 5 4.05 15.03 28.77
N GLU A 6 5.29 14.91 28.27
CA GLU A 6 6.31 14.04 28.86
C GLU A 6 6.67 14.44 30.30
N VAL A 7 6.69 15.76 30.54
CA VAL A 7 6.96 16.33 31.86
C VAL A 7 5.78 16.09 32.81
N GLU A 8 4.54 16.29 32.34
CA GLU A 8 3.33 16.13 33.16
C GLU A 8 3.03 14.67 33.50
N HIS A 9 3.32 13.73 32.59
CA HIS A 9 3.00 12.32 32.76
C HIS A 9 4.20 11.44 33.15
N ASN A 10 5.39 12.02 33.33
CA ASN A 10 6.63 11.30 33.67
C ASN A 10 6.91 10.11 32.71
N VAL A 11 6.54 10.29 31.44
CA VAL A 11 6.81 9.35 30.35
C VAL A 11 7.88 9.96 29.47
N LYS A 12 8.81 9.13 28.99
CA LYS A 12 9.77 9.53 27.96
C LYS A 12 9.33 8.88 26.67
N PHE A 13 8.78 9.65 25.73
CA PHE A 13 8.64 9.14 24.39
C PHE A 13 10.04 9.18 23.76
N ALA A 14 10.49 8.02 23.28
CA ALA A 14 11.63 8.04 22.38
C ALA A 14 11.18 8.85 21.16
N GLU A 15 11.85 9.99 20.88
CA GLU A 15 11.68 10.67 19.60
C GLU A 15 11.87 9.59 18.52
N GLY A 16 10.80 9.29 17.78
CA GLY A 16 10.86 8.32 16.70
C GLY A 16 11.93 8.82 15.74
N ARG A 17 13.09 8.15 15.74
CA ARG A 17 14.17 8.47 14.82
C ARG A 17 13.65 8.13 13.43
N ARG A 18 13.03 9.10 12.75
CA ARG A 18 12.76 9.04 11.32
C ARG A 18 14.13 8.98 10.65
N SER A 19 14.63 7.78 10.44
CA SER A 19 15.92 7.57 9.80
C SER A 19 15.76 7.83 8.30
N GLY A 20 16.48 8.83 7.80
CA GLY A 20 16.78 8.95 6.36
C GLY A 20 15.65 9.42 5.43
N ARG A 21 15.71 8.94 4.17
CA ARG A 21 14.95 9.34 2.97
C ARG A 21 13.44 9.00 3.03
N ARG A 22 12.88 8.78 4.21
CA ARG A 22 11.45 8.44 4.38
C ARG A 22 10.58 9.70 4.38
N VAL A 23 9.53 9.68 3.58
CA VAL A 23 8.64 10.82 3.35
C VAL A 23 7.32 10.59 4.10
N ASP A 24 6.78 11.64 4.70
CA ASP A 24 5.54 11.56 5.48
C ASP A 24 4.30 11.49 4.57
N MET A 25 3.57 10.38 4.65
CA MET A 25 2.37 10.10 3.84
C MET A 25 1.05 10.38 4.56
N ALA A 26 1.07 11.07 5.70
CA ALA A 26 -0.17 11.35 6.46
C ALA A 26 -1.23 12.09 5.64
N SER A 27 -0.84 13.07 4.83
CA SER A 27 -1.78 13.81 3.96
C SER A 27 -2.37 12.93 2.87
N PHE A 28 -1.59 11.99 2.32
CA PHE A 28 -2.07 11.02 1.34
C PHE A 28 -3.12 10.10 1.96
N PHE A 29 -2.84 9.52 3.13
CA PHE A 29 -3.78 8.62 3.79
C PHE A 29 -5.06 9.35 4.24
N SER A 30 -4.93 10.58 4.75
CA SER A 30 -6.11 11.38 5.10
C SER A 30 -7.00 11.66 3.90
N LEU A 31 -6.43 11.91 2.71
CA LEU A 31 -7.21 12.11 1.50
C LEU A 31 -7.80 10.79 1.01
N LEU A 32 -7.04 9.70 1.07
CA LEU A 32 -7.50 8.38 0.69
C LEU A 32 -8.71 7.94 1.53
N ASP A 33 -8.68 8.13 2.84
CA ASP A 33 -9.79 7.73 3.72
C ASP A 33 -11.05 8.59 3.52
N GLN A 34 -10.92 9.79 2.94
CA GLN A 34 -12.06 10.63 2.54
C GLN A 34 -12.69 10.21 1.20
N ILE A 35 -11.95 9.47 0.37
CA ILE A 35 -12.30 9.16 -1.03
C ILE A 35 -12.64 7.67 -1.20
N ALA A 36 -12.00 6.80 -0.43
CA ALA A 36 -12.20 5.36 -0.50
C ALA A 36 -13.59 4.96 0.00
N GLU A 37 -14.20 3.96 -0.63
CA GLU A 37 -15.46 3.41 -0.14
C GLU A 37 -15.30 2.86 1.29
N PRO A 38 -16.27 3.07 2.18
CA PRO A 38 -16.17 2.64 3.56
C PRO A 38 -16.20 1.11 3.64
N SER A 39 -15.03 0.50 3.79
CA SER A 39 -14.90 -0.88 4.27
C SER A 39 -15.06 -0.86 5.80
N GLY A 40 -16.29 -1.02 6.30
CA GLY A 40 -16.58 -1.17 7.74
C GLY A 40 -16.93 0.13 8.49
N ASP A 41 -16.87 0.05 9.83
CA ASP A 41 -17.43 0.92 10.91
C ASP A 41 -17.03 2.42 10.92
N GLN A 42 -16.57 2.97 9.80
CA GLN A 42 -16.16 4.37 9.65
C GLN A 42 -17.36 5.27 9.42
N THR A 43 -17.28 6.52 9.89
CA THR A 43 -18.37 7.50 9.81
C THR A 43 -18.86 7.62 8.38
N PRO A 44 -20.14 7.33 8.10
CA PRO A 44 -20.65 7.33 6.74
C PRO A 44 -20.53 8.74 6.16
N HIS A 45 -20.08 8.83 4.91
CA HIS A 45 -20.35 10.01 4.10
C HIS A 45 -21.85 10.32 4.18
N HIS A 46 -22.21 11.60 4.18
CA HIS A 46 -23.61 12.03 4.21
C HIS A 46 -24.46 11.43 3.06
N ASN A 47 -23.81 10.91 2.01
CA ASN A 47 -24.44 10.20 0.91
C ASN A 47 -23.74 8.84 0.65
N PRO A 48 -24.44 7.70 0.82
CA PRO A 48 -23.89 6.35 0.62
C PRO A 48 -23.59 6.00 -0.84
N HIS A 49 -23.95 6.85 -1.80
CA HIS A 49 -23.69 6.66 -3.23
C HIS A 49 -22.74 7.71 -3.82
N ALA A 50 -22.06 8.50 -2.98
CA ALA A 50 -21.07 9.44 -3.45
C ALA A 50 -19.89 8.67 -4.04
N THR A 51 -19.66 8.83 -5.35
CA THR A 51 -18.41 8.39 -5.99
C THR A 51 -17.37 9.49 -5.85
N PRO A 52 -16.09 9.13 -5.70
CA PRO A 52 -15.03 10.12 -5.59
C PRO A 52 -14.97 10.96 -6.86
N THR A 53 -14.79 12.28 -6.70
CA THR A 53 -14.70 13.13 -7.89
C THR A 53 -13.38 12.89 -8.61
N PRO A 54 -13.34 13.05 -9.95
CA PRO A 54 -12.10 12.99 -10.72
C PRO A 54 -11.00 13.94 -10.21
N VAL A 55 -11.40 15.04 -9.56
CA VAL A 55 -10.47 16.02 -8.98
C VAL A 55 -9.80 15.45 -7.74
N ASP A 56 -10.57 14.76 -6.89
CA ASP A 56 -10.07 14.17 -5.65
C ASP A 56 -9.12 13.00 -5.94
N THR A 57 -9.46 12.15 -6.91
CA THR A 57 -8.57 11.06 -7.35
C THR A 57 -7.27 11.58 -7.96
N ALA A 58 -7.35 12.60 -8.82
CA ALA A 58 -6.16 13.25 -9.37
C ALA A 58 -5.32 13.95 -8.27
N ALA A 59 -5.94 14.53 -7.24
CA ALA A 59 -5.22 15.10 -6.10
C ALA A 59 -4.47 14.02 -5.30
N LEU A 60 -5.08 12.86 -5.12
CA LEU A 60 -4.45 11.71 -4.47
C LEU A 60 -3.20 11.22 -5.22
N PHE A 61 -3.29 11.07 -6.56
CA PHE A 61 -2.14 10.71 -7.38
C PHE A 61 -1.05 11.79 -7.38
N ARG A 62 -1.41 13.08 -7.31
CA ARG A 62 -0.44 14.18 -7.17
C ARG A 62 0.36 14.10 -5.87
N LEU A 63 -0.29 13.80 -4.75
CA LEU A 63 0.41 13.63 -3.46
C LEU A 63 1.43 12.48 -3.52
N LEU A 64 1.05 11.36 -4.15
CA LEU A 64 1.96 10.24 -4.35
C LEU A 64 3.10 10.58 -5.34
N GLN A 65 2.79 11.32 -6.40
CA GLN A 65 3.77 11.79 -7.36
C GLN A 65 4.81 12.72 -6.72
N ASP A 66 4.37 13.69 -5.92
CA ASP A 66 5.27 14.60 -5.19
C ASP A 66 6.25 13.81 -4.32
N GLN A 67 5.76 12.76 -3.65
CA GLN A 67 6.61 11.88 -2.87
C GLN A 67 7.66 11.17 -3.74
N LEU A 68 7.25 10.55 -4.84
CA LEU A 68 8.20 9.87 -5.73
C LEU A 68 9.19 10.85 -6.37
N ASN A 69 8.80 12.10 -6.61
CA ASN A 69 9.68 13.17 -7.10
C ASN A 69 10.73 13.58 -6.05
N THR A 70 10.35 13.70 -4.77
CA THR A 70 11.31 13.97 -3.68
C THR A 70 12.31 12.81 -3.54
N LEU A 71 11.85 11.57 -3.68
CA LEU A 71 12.73 10.43 -3.80
C LEU A 71 13.63 10.60 -5.03
N HIS A 72 13.08 10.76 -6.22
CA HIS A 72 13.84 10.86 -7.46
C HIS A 72 15.01 11.88 -7.38
N ALA A 73 14.76 13.06 -6.80
CA ALA A 73 15.78 14.10 -6.57
C ALA A 73 16.92 13.67 -5.63
N THR A 74 16.63 12.81 -4.67
CA THR A 74 17.57 12.31 -3.65
C THR A 74 18.08 10.89 -3.95
N SER A 75 17.85 10.37 -5.16
CA SER A 75 18.22 8.99 -5.51
C SER A 75 19.75 8.77 -5.52
N PRO A 76 20.27 7.72 -4.84
CA PRO A 76 21.69 7.42 -4.82
C PRO A 76 22.21 6.79 -6.12
N THR A 77 21.35 6.08 -6.86
CA THR A 77 21.73 5.26 -8.02
C THR A 77 20.95 5.67 -9.27
N ALA A 78 21.58 5.62 -10.45
CA ALA A 78 20.94 5.92 -11.73
C ALA A 78 19.75 4.98 -12.05
N GLN A 79 19.90 3.68 -11.80
CA GLN A 79 18.82 2.70 -12.01
C GLN A 79 17.59 2.99 -11.16
N ASN A 80 17.78 3.41 -9.90
CA ASN A 80 16.65 3.79 -9.05
C ASN A 80 15.97 5.08 -9.53
N ARG A 81 16.74 6.01 -10.10
CA ARG A 81 16.19 7.23 -10.69
C ARG A 81 15.28 6.89 -11.86
N GLU A 82 15.74 6.07 -12.79
CA GLU A 82 14.95 5.59 -13.94
C GLU A 82 13.70 4.79 -13.51
N PHE A 83 13.83 3.97 -12.47
CA PHE A 83 12.69 3.26 -11.88
C PHE A 83 11.64 4.23 -11.32
N LEU A 84 12.06 5.20 -10.52
CA LEU A 84 11.15 6.21 -9.96
C LEU A 84 10.51 7.09 -11.04
N GLU A 85 11.26 7.45 -12.08
CA GLU A 85 10.76 8.17 -13.26
C GLU A 85 9.66 7.36 -13.97
N THR A 86 9.84 6.05 -14.12
CA THR A 86 8.80 5.17 -14.68
C THR A 86 7.52 5.16 -13.85
N LEU A 87 7.64 5.16 -12.52
CA LEU A 87 6.49 5.22 -11.62
C LEU A 87 5.79 6.59 -11.67
N VAL A 88 6.56 7.67 -11.73
CA VAL A 88 6.07 9.05 -11.87
C VAL A 88 5.30 9.22 -13.18
N ASN A 89 5.84 8.77 -14.30
CA ASN A 89 5.16 8.84 -15.60
C ASN A 89 3.82 8.07 -15.57
N SER A 90 3.81 6.90 -14.94
CA SER A 90 2.56 6.15 -14.76
C SER A 90 1.53 6.90 -13.90
N LEU A 91 1.95 7.73 -12.95
CA LEU A 91 1.03 8.58 -12.18
C LEU A 91 0.59 9.80 -12.99
N GLU A 92 1.44 10.36 -13.85
CA GLU A 92 1.07 11.45 -14.75
C GLU A 92 -0.06 11.05 -15.68
N ASP A 93 0.00 9.84 -16.25
CA ASP A 93 -1.07 9.30 -17.08
C ASP A 93 -2.41 9.25 -16.32
N ASP A 94 -2.41 8.76 -15.07
CA ASP A 94 -3.61 8.70 -14.24
C ASP A 94 -4.05 10.08 -13.73
N ILE A 95 -3.17 11.07 -13.63
CA ILE A 95 -3.54 12.45 -13.28
C ILE A 95 -4.24 13.13 -14.46
N ASN A 96 -3.82 12.82 -15.69
CA ASN A 96 -4.41 13.38 -16.91
C ASN A 96 -5.76 12.72 -17.26
N ASP A 97 -5.89 11.41 -17.03
CA ASP A 97 -7.14 10.66 -17.19
C ASP A 97 -7.50 9.92 -15.89
N PRO A 98 -8.05 10.64 -14.89
CA PRO A 98 -8.33 10.07 -13.58
C PRO A 98 -9.35 8.94 -13.65
N PRO A 99 -9.04 7.76 -13.07
CA PRO A 99 -9.99 6.66 -13.04
C PRO A 99 -11.19 7.03 -12.17
N THR A 100 -12.36 6.51 -12.56
CA THR A 100 -13.64 6.72 -11.85
C THR A 100 -13.71 5.99 -10.51
N ARG A 101 -12.83 5.01 -10.29
CA ARG A 101 -12.66 4.29 -9.02
C ARG A 101 -11.19 4.00 -8.78
N LEU A 102 -10.78 4.04 -7.52
CA LEU A 102 -9.45 3.60 -7.12
C LEU A 102 -9.37 2.07 -7.22
N ALA A 103 -8.37 1.57 -7.96
CA ALA A 103 -8.07 0.14 -8.08
C ALA A 103 -7.21 -0.38 -6.91
N GLY A 104 -7.01 0.45 -5.89
CA GLY A 104 -6.20 0.15 -4.73
C GLY A 104 -6.70 -1.03 -3.89
N VAL A 105 -5.78 -1.69 -3.20
CA VAL A 105 -6.11 -2.73 -2.23
C VAL A 105 -6.56 -2.13 -0.89
N SER A 106 -7.31 -2.90 -0.10
CA SER A 106 -7.77 -2.46 1.22
C SER A 106 -6.64 -2.49 2.27
N GLN A 107 -6.87 -1.86 3.41
CA GLN A 107 -5.90 -1.87 4.51
C GLN A 107 -5.70 -3.28 5.06
N GLU A 108 -6.77 -4.07 5.16
CA GLU A 108 -6.72 -5.45 5.63
C GLU A 108 -5.86 -6.33 4.71
N PHE A 109 -5.87 -6.04 3.40
CA PHE A 109 -4.99 -6.72 2.45
C PHE A 109 -3.52 -6.38 2.74
N LEU A 110 -3.18 -5.12 2.98
CA LEU A 110 -1.82 -4.73 3.34
C LEU A 110 -1.35 -5.36 4.65
N ASP A 111 -2.24 -5.47 5.63
CA ASP A 111 -1.94 -6.04 6.94
C ASP A 111 -1.72 -7.55 6.88
N SER A 112 -2.36 -8.23 5.93
CA SER A 112 -2.23 -9.67 5.69
C SER A 112 -1.03 -10.07 4.80
N LEU A 113 -0.27 -9.11 4.27
CA LEU A 113 0.95 -9.41 3.52
C LEU A 113 2.01 -10.13 4.37
N ASP A 114 2.71 -11.08 3.74
CA ASP A 114 3.77 -11.84 4.38
C ASP A 114 4.93 -10.92 4.81
N ARG A 115 5.33 -11.05 6.09
CA ARG A 115 6.41 -10.27 6.68
C ARG A 115 7.72 -11.02 6.54
N VAL A 116 8.75 -10.34 6.05
CA VAL A 116 10.11 -10.91 6.00
C VAL A 116 10.79 -10.70 7.34
N ASN A 117 11.36 -11.76 7.91
CA ASN A 117 12.03 -11.65 9.20
C ASN A 117 13.35 -10.88 9.06
N ARG A 118 13.61 -9.93 9.97
CA ARG A 118 14.88 -9.19 9.98
C ARG A 118 16.13 -10.08 9.98
N LYS A 119 16.05 -11.27 10.59
CA LYS A 119 17.19 -12.21 10.68
C LYS A 119 17.56 -12.85 9.34
N THR A 120 16.64 -12.89 8.38
CA THR A 120 16.89 -13.46 7.05
C THR A 120 17.39 -12.43 6.05
N LEU A 121 17.27 -11.14 6.37
CA LEU A 121 17.74 -10.04 5.54
C LEU A 121 19.25 -9.90 5.63
N LYS A 122 19.87 -9.62 4.48
CA LYS A 122 21.30 -9.31 4.36
C LYS A 122 21.54 -7.82 4.53
N GLN A 123 22.79 -7.45 4.74
CA GLN A 123 23.19 -6.05 4.92
C GLN A 123 23.09 -5.22 3.64
N ASP A 124 23.14 -5.89 2.49
CA ASP A 124 23.03 -5.27 1.15
C ASP A 124 21.57 -5.21 0.64
N ASP A 125 20.62 -5.78 1.37
CA ASP A 125 19.21 -5.78 0.95
C ASP A 125 18.62 -4.39 1.22
N ASP A 126 18.12 -3.76 0.15
CA ASP A 126 17.54 -2.43 0.16
C ASP A 126 16.11 -2.41 -0.41
N CYS A 127 15.35 -1.39 -0.01
CA CYS A 127 14.04 -1.16 -0.58
C CYS A 127 14.16 -0.67 -2.03
N ALA A 128 13.45 -1.29 -2.97
CA ALA A 128 13.53 -0.91 -4.38
C ALA A 128 13.01 0.51 -4.69
N ILE A 129 12.20 1.11 -3.80
CA ILE A 129 11.64 2.47 -3.96
C ILE A 129 12.55 3.50 -3.28
N CYS A 130 12.81 3.33 -1.97
CA CYS A 130 13.56 4.32 -1.18
C CYS A 130 15.09 4.09 -1.19
N LYS A 131 15.57 2.93 -1.65
CA LYS A 131 16.99 2.53 -1.67
C LYS A 131 17.73 2.74 -0.35
N VAL A 132 16.98 2.63 0.75
CA VAL A 132 17.52 2.57 2.11
C VAL A 132 17.71 1.10 2.46
N PRO A 133 18.87 0.69 3.02
CA PRO A 133 19.08 -0.67 3.52
C PRO A 133 18.09 -1.00 4.64
N TYR A 134 17.47 -2.18 4.59
CA TYR A 134 16.46 -2.57 5.59
C TYR A 134 17.04 -2.60 7.00
N LEU A 135 18.30 -3.02 7.14
CA LEU A 135 18.94 -3.16 8.44
C LEU A 135 19.33 -1.83 9.10
N GLU A 136 19.25 -0.71 8.39
CA GLU A 136 19.51 0.63 8.94
C GLU A 136 18.47 1.05 9.98
N ASP A 137 17.22 0.61 9.82
CA ASP A 137 16.13 0.83 10.77
C ASP A 137 16.00 -0.34 11.74
N GLU A 138 15.91 -0.08 13.05
CA GLU A 138 15.70 -1.11 14.08
C GLU A 138 14.34 -1.79 13.94
N TYR A 139 13.32 -1.05 13.50
CA TYR A 139 11.94 -1.50 13.36
C TYR A 139 11.52 -1.64 11.90
N CYS A 140 12.42 -2.11 11.04
CA CYS A 140 12.13 -2.31 9.62
C CYS A 140 10.92 -3.23 9.39
N LEU A 141 9.90 -2.73 8.68
CA LEU A 141 8.72 -3.48 8.29
C LEU A 141 8.80 -3.84 6.80
N VAL A 142 9.43 -4.98 6.52
CA VAL A 142 9.59 -5.50 5.15
C VAL A 142 8.46 -6.46 4.82
N VAL A 143 7.80 -6.24 3.69
CA VAL A 143 6.75 -7.11 3.14
C VAL A 143 7.19 -7.74 1.84
N GLU A 144 6.76 -8.98 1.62
CA GLU A 144 6.87 -9.66 0.35
C GLU A 144 5.52 -9.64 -0.37
N LEU A 145 5.49 -9.13 -1.60
CA LEU A 145 4.25 -9.09 -2.38
C LEU A 145 3.96 -10.44 -3.04
N PRO A 146 2.69 -10.90 -3.08
CA PRO A 146 2.27 -12.16 -3.69
C PRO A 146 2.27 -12.13 -5.23
N CYS A 147 3.27 -11.48 -5.83
CA CYS A 147 3.53 -11.50 -7.26
C CYS A 147 4.48 -12.65 -7.63
N GLN A 148 4.53 -13.00 -8.92
CA GLN A 148 5.37 -14.10 -9.41
C GLN A 148 6.87 -13.95 -9.08
N GLY A 149 7.33 -12.72 -8.83
CA GLY A 149 8.72 -12.42 -8.49
C GLY A 149 9.04 -12.28 -7.00
N GLY A 150 8.05 -12.41 -6.10
CA GLY A 150 8.27 -12.25 -4.65
C GLY A 150 8.94 -10.91 -4.30
N HIS A 151 8.49 -9.81 -4.92
CA HIS A 151 9.15 -8.52 -4.75
C HIS A 151 8.97 -7.99 -3.33
N GLN A 152 10.08 -7.62 -2.69
CA GLN A 152 10.13 -7.16 -1.30
C GLN A 152 10.29 -5.64 -1.23
N PHE A 153 9.57 -5.01 -0.29
CA PHE A 153 9.61 -3.57 -0.06
C PHE A 153 9.38 -3.23 1.41
N ASP A 154 9.77 -2.02 1.81
CA ASP A 154 9.25 -1.42 3.04
C ASP A 154 7.75 -1.15 2.91
N LEU A 155 6.98 -1.54 3.92
CA LEU A 155 5.53 -1.33 3.96
C LEU A 155 5.16 0.14 3.76
N GLU A 156 5.90 1.06 4.37
CA GLU A 156 5.67 2.51 4.26
C GLU A 156 5.90 3.04 2.83
N CYS A 157 6.80 2.41 2.06
CA CYS A 157 7.10 2.82 0.69
C CYS A 157 6.09 2.25 -0.31
N VAL A 158 5.71 0.98 -0.15
CA VAL A 158 4.83 0.30 -1.10
C VAL A 158 3.34 0.47 -0.78
N GLY A 159 3.01 0.73 0.48
CA GLY A 159 1.63 0.90 0.97
C GLY A 159 0.84 1.96 0.20
N PRO A 160 1.34 3.20 0.05
CA PRO A 160 0.65 4.24 -0.72
C PRO A 160 0.40 3.87 -2.19
N TRP A 161 1.37 3.20 -2.82
CA TRP A 161 1.22 2.72 -4.20
C TRP A 161 0.15 1.62 -4.31
N LEU A 162 0.17 0.65 -3.40
CA LEU A 162 -0.83 -0.43 -3.40
C LEU A 162 -2.24 0.07 -3.07
N ARG A 163 -2.37 1.02 -2.14
CA ARG A 163 -3.65 1.63 -1.75
C ARG A 163 -4.24 2.54 -2.82
N SER A 164 -3.44 3.00 -3.78
CA SER A 164 -3.91 3.82 -4.90
C SER A 164 -4.12 2.99 -6.17
N LYS A 165 -3.12 2.19 -6.58
CA LYS A 165 -3.09 1.45 -7.85
C LYS A 165 -3.35 -0.05 -7.74
N GLY A 166 -3.08 -0.65 -6.59
CA GLY A 166 -3.28 -2.09 -6.38
C GLY A 166 -2.37 -3.00 -7.20
N THR A 167 -1.25 -2.49 -7.73
CA THR A 167 -0.31 -3.25 -8.58
C THR A 167 1.10 -3.27 -8.00
N CYS A 168 1.89 -4.29 -8.33
CA CYS A 168 3.32 -4.30 -8.01
C CYS A 168 4.06 -3.16 -8.74
N PRO A 169 4.86 -2.33 -8.04
CA PRO A 169 5.68 -1.31 -8.70
C PRO A 169 6.67 -1.86 -9.73
N VAL A 170 7.13 -3.11 -9.56
CA VAL A 170 8.16 -3.72 -10.42
C VAL A 170 7.55 -4.51 -11.58
N CYS A 171 6.70 -5.50 -11.29
CA CYS A 171 6.13 -6.36 -12.34
C CYS A 171 4.73 -5.97 -12.81
N ARG A 172 4.12 -4.92 -12.25
CA ARG A 172 2.78 -4.42 -12.59
C ARG A 172 1.64 -5.44 -12.40
N GLN A 173 1.90 -6.57 -11.73
CA GLN A 173 0.89 -7.56 -11.40
C GLN A 173 -0.11 -6.99 -10.39
N GLU A 174 -1.40 -7.17 -10.64
CA GLU A 174 -2.49 -6.78 -9.75
C GLU A 174 -2.52 -7.63 -8.47
N MET A 175 -2.71 -6.99 -7.33
CA MET A 175 -2.71 -7.61 -6.00
C MET A 175 -4.12 -7.86 -5.46
N GLY A 176 -5.15 -7.20 -6.01
CA GLY A 176 -6.53 -7.23 -5.51
C GLY A 176 -7.41 -8.40 -5.98
N LYS A 177 -6.95 -9.24 -6.90
CA LYS A 177 -7.71 -10.42 -7.33
C LYS A 177 -7.47 -11.57 -6.36
N LYS A 178 -8.40 -11.79 -5.42
CA LYS A 178 -8.53 -13.07 -4.71
C LYS A 178 -8.42 -14.17 -5.78
N LYS A 179 -7.47 -15.10 -5.63
CA LYS A 179 -7.59 -16.39 -6.31
C LYS A 179 -8.94 -16.95 -5.88
N GLU A 180 -9.90 -17.03 -6.79
CA GLU A 180 -11.15 -17.73 -6.55
C GLU A 180 -10.78 -19.15 -6.12
N VAL A 181 -11.03 -19.46 -4.84
CA VAL A 181 -10.89 -20.83 -4.34
C VAL A 181 -11.97 -21.64 -5.07
N PRO A 182 -11.63 -22.67 -5.86
CA PRO A 182 -12.63 -23.49 -6.51
C PRO A 182 -13.52 -24.10 -5.44
N ILE A 183 -14.80 -23.75 -5.47
CA ILE A 183 -15.82 -24.37 -4.63
C ILE A 183 -15.90 -25.81 -5.15
N VAL A 184 -15.40 -26.76 -4.35
CA VAL A 184 -15.64 -28.19 -4.59
C VAL A 184 -17.14 -28.36 -4.42
N GLN A 185 -17.84 -28.68 -5.52
CA GLN A 185 -19.22 -29.10 -5.47
C GLN A 185 -19.23 -30.48 -4.80
N ASP A 186 -19.69 -30.54 -3.56
CA ASP A 186 -20.08 -31.80 -2.93
C ASP A 186 -21.38 -32.23 -3.63
N ASP A 187 -21.26 -33.20 -4.54
CA ASP A 187 -22.39 -33.83 -5.21
C ASP A 187 -23.20 -34.65 -4.20
N GLU A 188 -24.21 -34.03 -3.56
CA GLU A 188 -25.30 -34.76 -2.91
C GLU A 188 -26.29 -35.25 -3.97
N GLU A 189 -26.08 -36.48 -4.48
CA GLU A 189 -27.04 -37.18 -5.34
C GLU A 189 -28.28 -37.63 -4.54
N ASP A 190 -29.31 -36.77 -4.63
CA ASP A 190 -30.71 -37.07 -4.97
C ASP A 190 -31.38 -38.31 -4.34
N ASP A 191 -32.11 -38.06 -3.25
CA ASP A 191 -33.10 -38.94 -2.63
C ASP A 191 -34.40 -38.87 -3.46
N GLY A 192 -34.74 -39.89 -4.26
CA GLY A 192 -35.91 -39.76 -5.14
C GLY A 192 -36.36 -40.91 -6.01
N ASP A 193 -36.45 -42.16 -5.53
CA ASP A 193 -37.23 -43.19 -6.24
C ASP A 193 -38.60 -43.50 -5.58
N MET A 194 -39.59 -43.04 -6.32
CA MET A 194 -41.03 -43.08 -6.16
C MET A 194 -41.67 -44.48 -6.29
N MET A 195 -42.72 -44.66 -5.47
CA MET A 195 -44.04 -45.25 -5.80
C MET A 195 -44.33 -46.76 -5.63
N TYR A 196 -45.49 -46.96 -5.00
CA TYR A 196 -46.27 -48.17 -4.76
C TYR A 196 -46.45 -49.08 -5.99
N ALA A 197 -46.35 -50.40 -5.77
CA ALA A 197 -47.08 -51.44 -6.50
C ALA A 197 -47.44 -52.58 -5.54
#